data_AF-A0A143XX00-F1
#
_entry.id   AF-A0A143XX00-F1
#
_cell.length_a   1.000
_cell.length_b   1.000
_cell.length_c   1.000
_cell.angle_alpha   90.00
_cell.angle_beta   90.00
_cell.angle_gamma   90.00
#
_symmetry.space_group_name_H-M   'P 1'
#
loop_
_entity.id
_entity.type
_entity.pdbx_description
1 polymer ?
#
loop_
_entity_poly.entity_id
_entity_poly.type
_entity_poly.pdbx_seq_one_letter_code
_entity_poly.pdbx_strand_id
1 'polypeptide(L)'
;MYFKLGRKPFGIKVKDRFQNDEVNAVLSYLAESEIIDKKAIKTLLDKAYCIDTYRPCYATLVPKVIRGKYRIYLHLTIEGKAKPKYDKFNHPRHRFGKGIIGADIGTQTVAYTSDTEVGLKNLSERGNRIQKSERLERIYYRAMDRSRRATNRQNYNVDGTIKKGKKTWNYSNHYKRLRAKHTELCRINAVNRQFAINEDANHLRSLGDTFVTEPKNAGKLMKRAKETTVNRKGKCNKKKRFGKSIKNRCPSKFQTTVEWKFKVSGGRYIEVPSNYRASQYDHTVDDYIKKKLSERMYHLADGTLVQRDWYSSFLLYCYNCRTKEIDKNKCITEFHTCYDKEKALIEWIKANNIKILNSGIKIA
;
A
#
# COMPACT_ATOMS: atom_id res chain seq x y z
N MET A 1 -25.82 -12.28 -19.88
CA MET A 1 -25.47 -11.44 -21.05
C MET A 1 -24.18 -11.98 -21.69
N TYR A 2 -24.33 -12.78 -22.74
CA TYR A 2 -23.22 -13.30 -23.54
C TYR A 2 -23.46 -12.89 -24.99
N PHE A 3 -22.45 -12.35 -25.65
CA PHE A 3 -22.51 -12.00 -27.08
C PHE A 3 -21.26 -12.51 -27.77
N LYS A 4 -21.31 -12.75 -29.09
CA LYS A 4 -20.16 -13.21 -29.86
C LYS A 4 -19.58 -12.06 -30.66
N LEU A 5 -18.26 -11.92 -30.65
CA LEU A 5 -17.53 -11.10 -31.62
C LEU A 5 -16.72 -12.05 -32.50
N GLY A 6 -17.20 -12.29 -33.72
CA GLY A 6 -16.76 -13.40 -34.56
C GLY A 6 -16.99 -14.76 -33.88
N ARG A 7 -15.96 -15.60 -33.80
CA ARG A 7 -16.03 -16.92 -33.11
C ARG A 7 -15.79 -16.84 -31.59
N LYS A 8 -15.49 -15.65 -31.04
CA LYS A 8 -15.13 -15.51 -29.62
C LYS A 8 -16.34 -15.10 -28.79
N PRO A 9 -16.76 -15.91 -27.81
CA PRO A 9 -17.80 -15.52 -26.87
C PRO A 9 -17.25 -14.50 -25.86
N PHE A 10 -17.97 -13.39 -25.73
CA PHE A 10 -17.82 -12.39 -24.68
C PHE A 10 -19.01 -12.53 -23.74
N GLY A 11 -18.78 -12.28 -22.45
CA GLY A 11 -19.87 -12.26 -21.50
C GLY A 11 -19.44 -11.85 -20.13
N ILE A 12 -20.42 -11.42 -19.35
CA ILE A 12 -20.22 -10.99 -17.97
C ILE A 12 -20.47 -12.19 -17.08
N LYS A 13 -19.46 -12.59 -16.30
CA LYS A 13 -19.64 -13.57 -15.24
C LYS A 13 -19.93 -12.84 -13.93
N VAL A 14 -21.22 -12.69 -13.62
CA VAL A 14 -21.69 -12.16 -12.34
C VAL A 14 -21.52 -13.23 -11.26
N LYS A 15 -20.85 -12.88 -10.16
CA LYS A 15 -20.51 -13.82 -9.08
C LYS A 15 -21.00 -13.40 -7.70
N ASP A 16 -21.33 -12.14 -7.54
CA ASP A 16 -21.77 -11.59 -6.27
C ASP A 16 -22.83 -10.52 -6.51
N ARG A 17 -23.53 -10.17 -5.42
CA ARG A 17 -24.58 -9.15 -5.44
C ARG A 17 -24.08 -7.81 -5.95
N PHE A 18 -22.88 -7.38 -5.54
CA PHE A 18 -22.33 -6.10 -5.98
C PHE A 18 -22.21 -6.05 -7.52
N GLN A 19 -21.69 -7.11 -8.14
CA GLN A 19 -21.63 -7.20 -9.60
C GLN A 19 -23.01 -7.22 -10.24
N ASN A 20 -24.00 -7.85 -9.59
CA ASN A 20 -25.37 -7.86 -10.07
C ASN A 20 -25.99 -6.45 -10.03
N ASP A 21 -25.81 -5.73 -8.92
CA ASP A 21 -26.32 -4.38 -8.73
C ASP A 21 -25.68 -3.39 -9.73
N GLU A 22 -24.38 -3.52 -10.01
CA GLU A 22 -23.67 -2.75 -11.04
C GLU A 22 -24.21 -3.02 -12.45
N VAL A 23 -24.40 -4.30 -12.81
CA VAL A 23 -24.95 -4.69 -14.13
C VAL A 23 -26.38 -4.19 -14.27
N ASN A 24 -27.21 -4.37 -13.24
CA ASN A 24 -28.59 -3.91 -13.26
C ASN A 24 -28.67 -2.39 -13.41
N ALA A 25 -27.80 -1.63 -12.77
CA ALA A 25 -27.77 -0.17 -12.92
C ALA A 25 -27.51 0.27 -14.37
N VAL A 26 -26.56 -0.39 -15.05
CA VAL A 26 -26.28 -0.14 -16.47
C VAL A 26 -27.45 -0.58 -17.34
N LEU A 27 -28.06 -1.73 -17.07
CA LEU A 27 -29.20 -2.22 -17.85
C LEU A 27 -30.43 -1.31 -17.68
N SER A 28 -30.70 -0.83 -16.47
CA SER A 28 -31.74 0.18 -16.21
C SER A 28 -31.48 1.47 -16.99
N TYR A 29 -30.23 1.93 -17.03
CA TYR A 29 -29.86 3.07 -17.88
C TYR A 29 -30.17 2.81 -19.36
N LEU A 30 -29.76 1.65 -19.88
CA LEU A 30 -29.95 1.33 -21.30
C LEU A 30 -31.42 1.14 -21.68
N ALA A 31 -32.27 0.70 -20.74
CA ALA A 31 -33.70 0.53 -20.98
C ALA A 31 -34.47 1.87 -21.04
N GLU A 32 -34.05 2.86 -20.24
CA GLU A 32 -34.79 4.12 -20.04
C GLU A 32 -33.89 5.36 -20.17
N SER A 33 -32.93 5.33 -21.11
CA SER A 33 -31.85 6.33 -21.22
C SER A 33 -32.36 7.77 -21.31
N GLU A 34 -33.37 8.02 -22.16
CA GLU A 34 -33.93 9.37 -22.34
C GLU A 34 -34.59 9.91 -21.06
N ILE A 35 -35.29 9.04 -20.32
CA ILE A 35 -35.99 9.42 -19.09
C ILE A 35 -34.96 9.77 -18.01
N ILE A 36 -33.91 8.94 -17.89
CA ILE A 36 -32.85 9.14 -16.89
C ILE A 36 -32.03 10.40 -17.21
N ASP A 37 -31.68 10.62 -18.48
CA ASP A 37 -30.93 11.80 -18.91
C ASP A 37 -31.76 13.08 -18.67
N LYS A 38 -33.05 13.11 -19.03
CA LYS A 38 -33.95 14.25 -18.73
C LYS A 38 -34.06 14.50 -17.23
N LYS A 39 -34.17 13.45 -16.42
CA LYS A 39 -34.21 13.55 -14.95
C LYS A 39 -32.90 14.12 -14.39
N ALA A 40 -31.76 13.71 -14.93
CA ALA A 40 -30.45 14.20 -14.50
C ALA A 40 -30.27 15.69 -14.81
N ILE A 41 -30.62 16.13 -16.03
CA ILE A 41 -30.59 17.53 -16.44
C ILE A 41 -31.51 18.37 -15.55
N LYS A 42 -32.77 17.93 -15.39
CA LYS A 42 -33.74 18.64 -14.54
C LYS A 42 -33.24 18.77 -13.09
N THR A 43 -32.68 17.70 -12.52
CA THR A 43 -32.15 17.74 -11.15
C THR A 43 -30.97 18.71 -11.02
N LEU A 44 -30.10 18.77 -12.03
CA LEU A 44 -28.99 19.71 -12.05
C LEU A 44 -29.49 21.17 -12.13
N LEU A 45 -30.48 21.45 -12.97
CA LEU A 45 -31.07 22.79 -13.10
C LEU A 45 -31.81 23.22 -11.82
N ASP A 46 -32.63 22.33 -11.25
CA ASP A 46 -33.49 22.65 -10.11
C ASP A 46 -32.72 22.73 -8.78
N LYS A 47 -31.68 21.88 -8.60
CA LYS A 47 -31.04 21.65 -7.30
C LYS A 47 -29.52 21.86 -7.29
N ALA A 48 -28.92 22.21 -8.44
CA ALA A 48 -27.48 22.43 -8.59
C ALA A 48 -26.58 21.27 -8.14
N TYR A 49 -27.06 20.01 -8.20
CA TYR A 49 -26.24 18.82 -7.93
C TYR A 49 -26.46 17.70 -8.96
N CYS A 50 -25.39 16.93 -9.23
CA CYS A 50 -25.42 15.81 -10.18
C CYS A 50 -25.92 14.51 -9.52
N ILE A 51 -26.70 13.72 -10.27
CA ILE A 51 -27.13 12.37 -9.88
C ILE A 51 -26.35 11.30 -10.64
N ASP A 52 -26.26 10.10 -10.04
CA ASP A 52 -25.62 8.95 -10.67
C ASP A 52 -26.56 8.33 -11.73
N THR A 53 -26.24 8.49 -13.02
CA THR A 53 -27.03 7.96 -14.14
C THR A 53 -26.70 6.51 -14.49
N TYR A 54 -25.47 6.06 -14.18
CA TYR A 54 -24.92 4.78 -14.62
C TYR A 54 -24.78 4.63 -16.14
N ARG A 55 -24.71 5.75 -16.85
CA ARG A 55 -24.45 5.80 -18.29
C ARG A 55 -23.09 5.18 -18.63
N PRO A 56 -23.00 4.20 -19.53
CA PRO A 56 -21.73 3.78 -20.12
C PRO A 56 -21.16 4.91 -21.01
N CYS A 57 -19.96 5.40 -20.69
CA CYS A 57 -19.34 6.50 -21.42
C CYS A 57 -18.27 6.03 -22.40
N TYR A 58 -17.38 5.14 -21.94
CA TYR A 58 -16.22 4.72 -22.72
C TYR A 58 -15.99 3.22 -22.60
N ALA A 59 -15.47 2.63 -23.66
CA ALA A 59 -15.08 1.23 -23.71
C ALA A 59 -13.62 1.09 -24.14
N THR A 60 -12.81 0.42 -23.33
CA THR A 60 -11.38 0.21 -23.62
C THR A 60 -11.03 -1.27 -23.64
N LEU A 61 -10.38 -1.72 -24.71
CA LEU A 61 -9.81 -3.06 -24.78
C LEU A 61 -8.47 -3.10 -24.05
N VAL A 62 -8.37 -3.99 -23.06
CA VAL A 62 -7.18 -4.14 -22.20
C VAL A 62 -6.58 -5.53 -22.41
N PRO A 63 -5.58 -5.66 -23.31
CA PRO A 63 -4.88 -6.91 -23.52
C PRO A 63 -3.92 -7.21 -22.37
N LYS A 64 -3.94 -8.46 -21.88
CA LYS A 64 -3.08 -8.94 -20.80
C LYS A 64 -2.60 -10.36 -21.06
N VAL A 65 -1.32 -10.63 -20.79
CA VAL A 65 -0.79 -11.99 -20.73
C VAL A 65 -0.90 -12.49 -19.28
N ILE A 66 -1.67 -13.56 -19.07
CA ILE A 66 -1.86 -14.16 -17.75
C ILE A 66 -1.63 -15.66 -17.84
N ARG A 67 -0.70 -16.19 -17.03
CA ARG A 67 -0.31 -17.61 -17.07
C ARG A 67 0.05 -18.09 -18.49
N GLY A 68 0.77 -17.26 -19.23
CA GLY A 68 1.20 -17.54 -20.61
C GLY A 68 0.10 -17.44 -21.68
N LYS A 69 -1.15 -17.17 -21.31
CA LYS A 69 -2.27 -17.01 -22.26
C LYS A 69 -2.59 -15.53 -22.47
N TYR A 70 -2.78 -15.13 -23.73
CA TYR A 70 -3.25 -13.80 -24.08
C TYR A 70 -4.75 -13.68 -23.81
N ARG A 71 -5.15 -12.67 -23.06
CA ARG A 71 -6.54 -12.40 -22.67
C ARG A 71 -6.87 -10.95 -22.94
N ILE A 72 -8.03 -10.69 -23.53
CA ILE A 72 -8.52 -9.35 -23.83
C ILE A 72 -9.71 -9.09 -22.90
N TYR A 73 -9.65 -7.98 -22.16
CA TYR A 73 -10.72 -7.53 -21.29
C TYR A 73 -11.36 -6.27 -21.89
N LEU A 74 -12.69 -6.14 -21.80
CA LEU A 74 -13.37 -4.88 -22.05
C LEU A 74 -13.54 -4.15 -20.72
N HIS A 75 -12.94 -2.97 -20.58
CA HIS A 75 -13.16 -2.08 -19.46
C HIS A 75 -14.19 -1.03 -19.87
N LEU A 76 -15.33 -1.00 -19.18
CA LEU A 76 -16.33 0.03 -19.35
C LEU A 76 -16.14 1.11 -18.28
N THR A 77 -16.09 2.36 -18.70
CA THR A 77 -16.18 3.52 -17.82
C THR A 77 -17.64 3.95 -17.77
N ILE A 78 -18.18 4.02 -16.56
CA ILE A 78 -19.59 4.27 -16.29
C ILE A 78 -19.69 5.54 -15.45
N GLU A 79 -20.67 6.38 -15.74
CA GLU A 79 -20.99 7.58 -14.97
C GLU A 79 -21.55 7.23 -13.59
N GLY A 80 -21.17 8.00 -12.57
CA GLY A 80 -21.71 7.91 -11.23
C GLY A 80 -20.91 7.07 -10.25
N LYS A 81 -21.42 6.95 -9.03
CA LYS A 81 -20.79 6.24 -7.92
C LYS A 81 -21.05 4.74 -7.98
N ALA A 82 -19.99 3.96 -7.74
CA ALA A 82 -20.07 2.52 -7.60
C ALA A 82 -21.11 2.12 -6.53
N LYS A 83 -21.85 1.05 -6.80
CA LYS A 83 -22.84 0.50 -5.90
C LYS A 83 -22.21 0.07 -4.57
N PRO A 84 -22.93 0.21 -3.45
CA PRO A 84 -22.43 -0.23 -2.16
C PRO A 84 -22.17 -1.74 -2.17
N LYS A 85 -21.14 -2.16 -1.44
CA LYS A 85 -20.86 -3.58 -1.21
C LYS A 85 -21.48 -3.98 0.12
N TYR A 86 -22.15 -5.14 0.11
CA TYR A 86 -22.75 -5.73 1.31
C TYR A 86 -21.98 -6.97 1.75
N ASP A 87 -22.03 -7.27 3.05
CA ASP A 87 -21.60 -8.55 3.58
C ASP A 87 -22.69 -9.63 3.41
N LYS A 88 -22.46 -10.82 3.97
CA LYS A 88 -23.42 -11.93 3.89
C LYS A 88 -24.72 -11.67 4.66
N PHE A 89 -24.71 -10.73 5.61
CA PHE A 89 -25.83 -10.36 6.48
C PHE A 89 -26.52 -9.08 6.01
N ASN A 90 -26.25 -8.63 4.77
CA ASN A 90 -26.83 -7.45 4.16
C ASN A 90 -26.43 -6.11 4.83
N HIS A 91 -25.34 -6.07 5.59
CA HIS A 91 -24.80 -4.82 6.11
C HIS A 91 -23.78 -4.22 5.13
N PRO A 92 -23.62 -2.88 5.08
CA PRO A 92 -22.53 -2.25 4.35
C PRO A 92 -21.19 -2.85 4.75
N ARG A 93 -20.48 -3.42 3.78
CA ARG A 93 -19.23 -4.16 4.00
C ARG A 93 -18.12 -3.30 4.58
N HIS A 94 -18.14 -2.00 4.25
CA HIS A 94 -17.15 -1.04 4.73
C HIS A 94 -17.89 0.05 5.49
N ARG A 95 -17.71 0.05 6.81
CA ARG A 95 -18.20 1.09 7.71
C ARG A 95 -17.18 2.24 7.75
N PHE A 96 -17.65 3.46 7.99
CA PHE A 96 -16.78 4.61 8.19
C PHE A 96 -16.80 4.99 9.65
N GLY A 97 -15.61 5.03 10.25
CA GLY A 97 -15.42 5.50 11.60
C GLY A 97 -15.38 7.03 11.65
N LYS A 98 -15.39 7.57 12.87
CA LYS A 98 -15.14 8.97 13.16
C LYS A 98 -13.96 9.06 14.11
N GLY A 99 -13.14 10.10 13.97
CA GLY A 99 -11.99 10.30 14.84
C GLY A 99 -10.68 10.40 14.08
N ILE A 100 -9.62 10.57 14.86
CA ILE A 100 -8.27 10.80 14.34
C ILE A 100 -7.51 9.48 14.30
N ILE A 101 -6.77 9.29 13.21
CA ILE A 101 -5.81 8.21 13.06
C ILE A 101 -4.44 8.83 12.84
N GLY A 102 -3.56 8.69 13.83
CA GLY A 102 -2.15 8.99 13.67
C GLY A 102 -1.43 7.79 13.08
N ALA A 103 -0.59 7.99 12.06
CA ALA A 103 0.12 6.88 11.42
C ALA A 103 1.57 7.21 11.05
N ASP A 104 2.50 6.43 11.58
CA ASP A 104 3.90 6.46 11.18
C ASP A 104 4.14 5.43 10.04
N ILE A 105 4.53 5.95 8.87
CA ILE A 105 4.70 5.15 7.65
C ILE A 105 6.20 4.99 7.37
N GLY A 106 6.74 3.87 7.84
CA GLY A 106 8.10 3.46 7.54
C GLY A 106 8.30 2.94 6.12
N THR A 107 9.54 2.55 5.80
CA THR A 107 9.86 1.97 4.48
C THR A 107 9.31 0.55 4.28
N GLN A 108 8.94 -0.12 5.37
CA GLN A 108 8.52 -1.52 5.38
C GLN A 108 7.30 -1.79 6.25
N THR A 109 7.09 -0.97 7.28
CA THR A 109 6.05 -1.10 8.29
C THR A 109 5.19 0.14 8.32
N VAL A 110 3.99 -0.01 8.86
CA VAL A 110 3.14 1.10 9.29
C VAL A 110 2.73 0.84 10.72
N ALA A 111 2.89 1.85 11.56
CA ALA A 111 2.28 1.92 12.87
C ALA A 111 1.11 2.91 12.81
N TYR A 112 0.03 2.64 13.52
CA TYR A 112 -1.09 3.55 13.61
C TYR A 112 -1.75 3.52 15.00
N THR A 113 -2.34 4.65 15.37
CA THR A 113 -3.04 4.87 16.64
C THR A 113 -4.38 5.53 16.35
N SER A 114 -5.45 5.03 16.96
CA SER A 114 -6.82 5.56 16.88
C SER A 114 -7.53 5.42 18.23
N ASP A 115 -8.72 6.00 18.32
CA ASP A 115 -9.57 5.94 19.51
C ASP A 115 -9.89 4.49 19.92
N THR A 116 -10.07 3.59 18.95
CA THR A 116 -10.50 2.21 19.22
C THR A 116 -9.34 1.21 19.32
N GLU A 117 -8.32 1.35 18.47
CA GLU A 117 -7.20 0.39 18.42
C GLU A 117 -5.86 1.05 18.05
N VAL A 118 -4.79 0.30 18.31
CA VAL A 118 -3.43 0.60 17.81
C VAL A 118 -2.94 -0.59 16.99
N GLY A 119 -2.07 -0.33 16.02
CA GLY A 119 -1.56 -1.39 15.15
C GLY A 119 -0.14 -1.16 14.70
N LEU A 120 0.59 -2.26 14.51
CA LEU A 120 1.95 -2.28 13.99
C LEU A 120 2.07 -3.46 13.02
N LYS A 121 2.17 -3.16 11.71
CA LYS A 121 2.13 -4.20 10.67
C LYS A 121 3.09 -3.94 9.52
N ASN A 122 3.44 -5.01 8.81
CA ASN A 122 4.22 -4.90 7.58
C ASN A 122 3.35 -4.37 6.44
N LEU A 123 3.85 -3.38 5.73
CA LEU A 123 3.18 -2.84 4.55
C LEU A 123 3.12 -3.86 3.41
N SER A 124 2.01 -3.82 2.68
CA SER A 124 1.75 -4.64 1.48
C SER A 124 1.93 -6.15 1.69
N GLU A 125 1.73 -6.64 2.91
CA GLU A 125 1.79 -8.05 3.25
C GLU A 125 0.38 -8.65 3.23
N ARG A 126 0.21 -9.77 2.52
CA ARG A 126 -1.06 -10.50 2.46
C ARG A 126 -0.80 -11.99 2.66
N GLY A 127 -1.15 -12.49 3.84
CA GLY A 127 -0.93 -13.88 4.26
C GLY A 127 0.55 -14.29 4.37
N ASN A 128 0.77 -15.55 4.76
CA ASN A 128 2.09 -16.04 5.23
C ASN A 128 3.13 -16.28 4.11
N ARG A 129 2.88 -15.85 2.87
CA ARG A 129 3.64 -16.27 1.68
C ARG A 129 4.58 -15.22 1.08
N ILE A 130 4.59 -13.97 1.58
CA ILE A 130 5.37 -12.92 0.92
C ILE A 130 6.88 -13.21 0.96
N GLN A 131 7.41 -13.69 2.08
CA GLN A 131 8.83 -14.03 2.21
C GLN A 131 9.23 -15.19 1.29
N LYS A 132 8.36 -16.20 1.18
CA LYS A 132 8.53 -17.31 0.23
C LYS A 132 8.55 -16.81 -1.22
N SER A 133 7.65 -15.89 -1.55
CA SER A 133 7.59 -15.28 -2.87
C SER A 133 8.83 -14.44 -3.20
N GLU A 134 9.29 -13.61 -2.26
CA GLU A 134 10.53 -12.82 -2.42
C GLU A 134 11.77 -13.71 -2.55
N ARG A 135 11.81 -14.84 -1.84
CA ARG A 135 12.86 -15.86 -1.99
C ARG A 135 12.81 -16.47 -3.38
N LEU A 136 11.64 -16.87 -3.86
CA LEU A 136 11.46 -17.48 -5.17
C LEU A 136 11.80 -16.53 -6.32
N GLU A 137 11.39 -15.25 -6.22
CA GLU A 137 11.77 -14.21 -7.18
C GLU A 137 13.29 -14.09 -7.29
N ARG A 138 13.99 -14.09 -6.15
CA ARG A 138 15.46 -14.06 -6.09
C ARG A 138 16.09 -15.28 -6.75
N ILE A 139 15.53 -16.48 -6.53
CA ILE A 139 16.02 -17.73 -7.12
C ILE A 139 15.89 -17.65 -8.65
N TYR A 140 14.72 -17.28 -9.17
CA TYR A 140 14.52 -17.13 -10.61
C TYR A 140 15.42 -16.07 -11.21
N TYR A 141 15.58 -14.91 -10.54
CA TYR A 141 16.46 -13.85 -11.01
C TYR A 141 17.92 -14.30 -11.12
N ARG A 142 18.42 -15.04 -10.11
CA ARG A 142 19.78 -15.60 -10.14
C ARG A 142 19.96 -16.69 -11.20
N ALA A 143 18.97 -17.57 -11.37
CA ALA A 143 19.01 -18.61 -12.40
C ALA A 143 18.98 -18.01 -13.82
N MET A 144 18.16 -16.98 -14.04
CA MET A 144 18.16 -16.20 -15.28
C MET A 144 19.53 -15.54 -15.54
N ASP A 145 20.12 -14.91 -14.52
CA ASP A 145 21.44 -14.28 -14.66
C ASP A 145 22.53 -15.28 -15.04
N ARG A 146 22.59 -16.45 -14.38
CA ARG A 146 23.51 -17.54 -14.72
C ARG A 146 23.33 -18.03 -16.15
N SER A 147 22.08 -18.30 -16.55
CA SER A 147 21.80 -18.78 -17.91
C SER A 147 22.18 -17.72 -18.96
N ARG A 148 21.89 -16.44 -18.71
CA ARG A 148 22.27 -15.34 -19.60
C ARG A 148 23.79 -15.19 -19.71
N ARG A 149 24.52 -15.34 -18.61
CA ARG A 149 26.00 -15.30 -18.61
C ARG A 149 26.59 -16.46 -19.41
N ALA A 150 26.07 -17.66 -19.22
CA ALA A 150 26.55 -18.85 -19.92
C ALA A 150 26.39 -18.74 -21.44
N THR A 151 25.27 -18.19 -21.93
CA THR A 151 25.00 -18.04 -23.37
C THR A 151 25.57 -16.78 -24.00
N ASN A 152 26.15 -15.86 -23.19
CA ASN A 152 26.65 -14.58 -23.65
C ASN A 152 27.99 -14.22 -23.00
N ARG A 153 28.94 -15.17 -22.91
CA ARG A 153 30.24 -14.97 -22.24
C ARG A 153 31.00 -13.77 -22.80
N GLN A 154 30.93 -13.55 -24.10
CA GLN A 154 31.57 -12.45 -24.82
C GLN A 154 31.17 -11.05 -24.31
N ASN A 155 29.98 -10.93 -23.71
CA ASN A 155 29.42 -9.66 -23.21
C ASN A 155 29.93 -9.27 -21.80
N TYR A 156 30.73 -10.12 -21.14
CA TYR A 156 31.23 -9.91 -19.79
C TYR A 156 32.76 -9.81 -19.76
N ASN A 157 33.26 -9.00 -18.84
CA ASN A 157 34.67 -8.91 -18.48
C ASN A 157 35.07 -10.09 -17.58
N VAL A 158 36.37 -10.29 -17.39
CA VAL A 158 36.92 -11.33 -16.49
C VAL A 158 36.42 -11.13 -15.05
N ASP A 159 36.27 -9.89 -14.60
CA ASP A 159 35.71 -9.52 -13.29
C ASP A 159 34.18 -9.72 -13.17
N GLY A 160 33.53 -10.22 -14.23
CA GLY A 160 32.09 -10.48 -14.28
C GLY A 160 31.21 -9.25 -14.50
N THR A 161 31.79 -8.07 -14.70
CA THR A 161 31.06 -6.86 -15.10
C THR A 161 30.62 -6.94 -16.56
N ILE A 162 29.56 -6.22 -16.91
CA ILE A 162 29.08 -6.16 -18.30
C ILE A 162 29.98 -5.17 -19.05
N LYS A 163 30.54 -5.59 -20.20
CA LYS A 163 31.35 -4.71 -21.08
C LYS A 163 30.59 -3.42 -21.42
N LYS A 164 31.23 -2.32 -21.82
CA LYS A 164 30.50 -1.13 -22.31
C LYS A 164 30.03 -1.34 -23.77
N GLY A 165 29.16 -0.47 -24.31
CA GLY A 165 28.69 -0.54 -25.71
C GLY A 165 27.44 -1.40 -26.00
N LYS A 166 26.98 -1.41 -27.26
CA LYS A 166 25.83 -2.19 -27.74
C LYS A 166 26.11 -3.71 -27.63
N LYS A 167 25.09 -4.50 -27.29
CA LYS A 167 25.21 -5.95 -27.09
C LYS A 167 24.08 -6.70 -27.74
N THR A 168 24.42 -7.82 -28.36
CA THR A 168 23.47 -8.84 -28.77
C THR A 168 23.29 -9.82 -27.62
N TRP A 169 22.04 -10.13 -27.27
CA TRP A 169 21.70 -11.04 -26.18
C TRP A 169 21.01 -12.29 -26.71
N ASN A 170 21.68 -13.43 -26.58
CA ASN A 170 21.15 -14.74 -26.90
C ASN A 170 20.50 -15.37 -25.65
N TYR A 171 19.20 -15.66 -25.74
CA TYR A 171 18.43 -16.24 -24.64
C TYR A 171 18.05 -17.68 -24.95
N SER A 172 18.57 -18.63 -24.16
CA SER A 172 18.21 -20.04 -24.26
C SER A 172 16.73 -20.29 -23.98
N ASN A 173 16.21 -21.43 -24.44
CA ASN A 173 14.86 -21.88 -24.10
C ASN A 173 14.67 -22.06 -22.58
N HIS A 174 15.73 -22.40 -21.85
CA HIS A 174 15.72 -22.44 -20.39
C HIS A 174 15.53 -21.04 -19.78
N TYR A 175 16.29 -20.04 -20.26
CA TYR A 175 16.13 -18.64 -19.83
C TYR A 175 14.71 -18.14 -20.09
N LYS A 176 14.17 -18.37 -21.30
CA LYS A 176 12.81 -17.95 -21.67
C LYS A 176 11.75 -18.54 -20.72
N ARG A 177 11.87 -19.83 -20.39
CA ARG A 177 11.00 -20.51 -19.41
C ARG A 177 11.11 -19.89 -18.01
N LEU A 178 12.32 -19.61 -17.52
CA LEU A 178 12.52 -18.94 -16.23
C LEU A 178 11.95 -17.52 -16.22
N ARG A 179 12.13 -16.76 -17.30
CA ARG A 179 11.59 -15.41 -17.44
C ARG A 179 10.06 -15.41 -17.39
N ALA A 180 9.40 -16.39 -18.01
CA ALA A 180 7.95 -16.54 -17.92
C ALA A 180 7.49 -16.79 -16.47
N LYS A 181 8.16 -17.71 -15.75
CA LYS A 181 7.88 -17.98 -14.33
C LYS A 181 8.09 -16.74 -13.44
N HIS A 182 9.20 -16.03 -13.65
CA HIS A 182 9.51 -14.79 -12.93
C HIS A 182 8.45 -13.70 -13.20
N THR A 183 8.04 -13.53 -14.45
CA THR A 183 7.06 -12.52 -14.86
C THR A 183 5.69 -12.79 -14.22
N GLU A 184 5.21 -14.04 -14.26
CA GLU A 184 3.94 -14.41 -13.62
C GLU A 184 4.00 -14.22 -12.10
N LEU A 185 5.11 -14.59 -11.46
CA LEU A 185 5.32 -14.36 -10.02
C LEU A 185 5.26 -12.85 -9.68
N CYS A 186 5.95 -12.01 -10.45
CA CYS A 186 5.93 -10.56 -10.26
C CYS A 186 4.53 -9.97 -10.45
N ARG A 187 3.77 -10.48 -11.43
CA ARG A 187 2.38 -10.08 -11.69
C ARG A 187 1.48 -10.41 -10.51
N ILE A 188 1.56 -11.64 -9.98
CA ILE A 188 0.82 -12.07 -8.78
C ILE A 188 1.19 -11.20 -7.58
N ASN A 189 2.48 -10.98 -7.35
CA ASN A 189 2.96 -10.14 -6.24
C ASN A 189 2.45 -8.71 -6.34
N ALA A 190 2.44 -8.11 -7.54
CA ALA A 190 1.93 -6.75 -7.74
C ALA A 190 0.44 -6.64 -7.38
N VAL A 191 -0.37 -7.61 -7.80
CA VAL A 191 -1.79 -7.67 -7.48
C VAL A 191 -2.01 -7.88 -5.97
N ASN A 192 -1.24 -8.77 -5.34
CA ASN A 192 -1.34 -9.00 -3.89
C ASN A 192 -0.99 -7.75 -3.07
N ARG A 193 0.05 -7.00 -3.46
CA ARG A 193 0.38 -5.73 -2.80
C ARG A 193 -0.75 -4.71 -2.94
N GLN A 194 -1.36 -4.62 -4.12
CA GLN A 194 -2.52 -3.76 -4.34
C GLN A 194 -3.70 -4.16 -3.45
N PHE A 195 -3.97 -5.46 -3.28
CA PHE A 195 -5.03 -5.92 -2.39
C PHE A 195 -4.73 -5.61 -0.92
N ALA A 196 -3.52 -5.93 -0.43
CA ALA A 196 -3.11 -5.61 0.94
C ALA A 196 -3.27 -4.12 1.26
N ILE A 197 -2.78 -3.24 0.37
CA ILE A 197 -2.91 -1.79 0.54
C ILE A 197 -4.38 -1.35 0.62
N ASN A 198 -5.25 -1.92 -0.22
CA ASN A 198 -6.68 -1.58 -0.22
C ASN A 198 -7.40 -2.12 1.02
N GLU A 199 -7.05 -3.32 1.47
CA GLU A 199 -7.57 -3.92 2.71
C GLU A 199 -7.18 -3.04 3.91
N ASP A 200 -5.90 -2.67 4.00
CA ASP A 200 -5.40 -1.80 5.07
C ASP A 200 -6.06 -0.42 5.07
N ALA A 201 -6.16 0.23 3.90
CA ALA A 201 -6.75 1.56 3.81
C ALA A 201 -8.26 1.56 4.10
N ASN A 202 -8.96 0.48 3.75
CA ASN A 202 -10.37 0.32 4.11
C ASN A 202 -10.54 0.09 5.61
N HIS A 203 -9.64 -0.68 6.24
CA HIS A 203 -9.62 -0.89 7.68
C HIS A 203 -9.39 0.44 8.42
N LEU A 204 -8.40 1.22 8.00
CA LEU A 204 -8.15 2.54 8.59
C LEU A 204 -9.37 3.45 8.48
N ARG A 205 -10.08 3.45 7.34
CA ARG A 205 -11.33 4.20 7.19
C ARG A 205 -12.46 3.77 8.13
N SER A 206 -12.46 2.52 8.60
CA SER A 206 -13.44 2.11 9.60
C SER A 206 -13.10 2.58 11.01
N LEU A 207 -11.85 2.99 11.26
CA LEU A 207 -11.40 3.50 12.57
C LEU A 207 -11.65 5.00 12.75
N GLY A 208 -11.64 5.77 11.67
CA GLY A 208 -11.72 7.23 11.74
C GLY A 208 -11.84 7.89 10.37
N ASP A 209 -12.16 9.17 10.39
CA ASP A 209 -12.39 10.02 9.22
C ASP A 209 -11.25 11.03 8.99
N THR A 210 -10.34 11.20 9.94
CA THR A 210 -9.17 12.09 9.82
C THR A 210 -7.87 11.29 9.93
N PHE A 211 -7.10 11.22 8.84
CA PHE A 211 -5.81 10.53 8.81
C PHE A 211 -4.65 11.53 8.85
N VAL A 212 -3.78 11.41 9.85
CA VAL A 212 -2.62 12.27 10.08
C VAL A 212 -1.33 11.47 9.95
N THR A 213 -0.40 11.93 9.12
CA THR A 213 0.88 11.26 8.89
C THR A 213 1.98 12.22 8.48
N GLU A 214 3.21 11.74 8.35
CA GLU A 214 4.34 12.51 7.84
C GLU A 214 4.33 12.62 6.30
N PRO A 215 4.97 13.65 5.71
CA PRO A 215 5.06 13.81 4.27
C PRO A 215 5.74 12.64 3.54
N LYS A 216 5.34 12.42 2.28
CA LYS A 216 5.86 11.34 1.42
C LYS A 216 7.38 11.42 1.22
N ASN A 217 8.13 10.53 1.87
CA ASN A 217 9.61 10.54 1.82
C ASN A 217 10.26 9.38 1.02
N ALA A 218 9.50 8.39 0.55
CA ALA A 218 10.09 7.18 -0.04
C ALA A 218 10.94 7.44 -1.29
N GLY A 219 10.60 8.44 -2.10
CA GLY A 219 11.39 8.82 -3.28
C GLY A 219 12.82 9.22 -2.93
N LYS A 220 13.01 9.99 -1.85
CA LYS A 220 14.33 10.37 -1.33
C LYS A 220 15.10 9.15 -0.80
N LEU A 221 14.41 8.22 -0.15
CA LEU A 221 14.97 6.99 0.42
C LEU A 221 15.36 5.93 -0.64
N MET A 222 14.84 6.06 -1.86
CA MET A 222 15.21 5.21 -3.00
C MET A 222 16.52 5.63 -3.67
N LYS A 223 16.90 6.91 -3.57
CA LYS A 223 18.10 7.46 -4.24
C LYS A 223 19.36 6.70 -3.83
N ARG A 224 20.21 6.42 -4.81
CA ARG A 224 21.52 5.79 -4.60
C ARG A 224 22.56 6.85 -4.27
N ALA A 225 23.55 6.50 -3.46
CA ALA A 225 24.73 7.33 -3.30
C ALA A 225 25.42 7.51 -4.67
N LYS A 226 25.85 8.73 -4.99
CA LYS A 226 26.56 9.04 -6.23
C LYS A 226 27.97 8.45 -6.19
N GLU A 227 28.68 8.70 -5.10
CA GLU A 227 30.08 8.34 -4.92
C GLU A 227 30.26 6.88 -4.49
N THR A 228 31.39 6.29 -4.92
CA THR A 228 31.81 4.95 -4.49
C THR A 228 32.76 5.11 -3.31
N THR A 229 32.29 4.81 -2.11
CA THR A 229 33.16 4.72 -0.93
C THR A 229 33.59 3.28 -0.71
N VAL A 230 34.81 3.06 -0.23
CA VAL A 230 35.35 1.75 0.13
C VAL A 230 35.39 1.64 1.66
N ASN A 231 35.05 0.49 2.23
CA ASN A 231 35.18 0.28 3.66
C ASN A 231 36.64 -0.06 4.05
N ARG A 232 36.93 -0.09 5.36
CA ARG A 232 38.26 -0.47 5.89
C ARG A 232 38.77 -1.84 5.43
N LYS A 233 37.92 -2.70 4.86
CA LYS A 233 38.24 -4.05 4.35
C LYS A 233 38.42 -4.07 2.82
N GLY A 234 38.61 -2.93 2.16
CA GLY A 234 38.78 -2.85 0.70
C GLY A 234 37.52 -3.11 -0.12
N LYS A 235 36.35 -3.32 0.52
CA LYS A 235 35.09 -3.63 -0.17
C LYS A 235 34.29 -2.36 -0.45
N CYS A 236 33.85 -2.20 -1.69
CA CYS A 236 32.95 -1.12 -2.09
C CYS A 236 31.65 -1.16 -1.26
N ASN A 237 31.30 -0.03 -0.64
CA ASN A 237 30.06 0.13 0.09
C ASN A 237 28.85 0.04 -0.84
N LYS A 238 27.74 -0.44 -0.27
CA LYS A 238 26.49 -0.57 -1.02
C LYS A 238 25.89 0.81 -1.27
N LYS A 239 25.95 1.29 -2.52
CA LYS A 239 25.28 2.53 -2.95
C LYS A 239 23.75 2.51 -2.84
N LYS A 240 23.14 1.34 -2.66
CA LYS A 240 21.68 1.17 -2.57
C LYS A 240 21.22 1.33 -1.13
N ARG A 241 20.30 2.28 -0.90
CA ARG A 241 19.56 2.50 0.36
C ARG A 241 18.36 1.55 0.46
N PHE A 242 17.14 2.06 0.42
CA PHE A 242 15.90 1.31 0.70
C PHE A 242 15.15 0.82 -0.55
N GLY A 243 15.72 0.93 -1.75
CA GLY A 243 14.99 0.64 -3.00
C GLY A 243 14.37 -0.75 -3.10
N LYS A 244 14.97 -1.78 -2.49
CA LYS A 244 14.36 -3.12 -2.44
C LYS A 244 13.16 -3.17 -1.50
N SER A 245 13.29 -2.60 -0.31
CA SER A 245 12.21 -2.49 0.68
C SER A 245 11.02 -1.73 0.09
N ILE A 246 11.28 -0.57 -0.52
CA ILE A 246 10.26 0.26 -1.15
C ILE A 246 9.56 -0.47 -2.31
N LYS A 247 10.31 -1.19 -3.17
CA LYS A 247 9.72 -2.02 -4.23
C LYS A 247 8.74 -3.06 -3.67
N ASN A 248 9.13 -3.72 -2.58
CA ASN A 248 8.38 -4.85 -2.05
C ASN A 248 7.21 -4.43 -1.14
N ARG A 249 7.32 -3.27 -0.49
CA ARG A 249 6.40 -2.82 0.56
C ARG A 249 5.56 -1.61 0.16
N CYS A 250 5.93 -0.95 -0.94
CA CYS A 250 5.15 0.09 -1.61
C CYS A 250 4.58 1.21 -0.69
N PRO A 251 5.36 1.79 0.25
CA PRO A 251 4.87 2.79 1.20
C PRO A 251 4.20 4.00 0.53
N SER A 252 4.77 4.53 -0.56
CA SER A 252 4.14 5.65 -1.28
C SER A 252 2.80 5.28 -1.91
N LYS A 253 2.66 4.05 -2.43
CA LYS A 253 1.38 3.62 -3.01
C LYS A 253 0.35 3.45 -1.91
N PHE A 254 0.75 2.96 -0.74
CA PHE A 254 -0.08 2.89 0.46
C PHE A 254 -0.58 4.29 0.85
N GLN A 255 0.33 5.23 1.09
CA GLN A 255 0.00 6.60 1.47
C GLN A 255 -0.91 7.31 0.46
N THR A 256 -0.62 7.22 -0.84
CA THR A 256 -1.49 7.79 -1.88
C THR A 256 -2.87 7.11 -1.94
N THR A 257 -2.95 5.80 -1.65
CA THR A 257 -4.24 5.09 -1.64
C THR A 257 -5.08 5.50 -0.45
N VAL A 258 -4.45 5.66 0.73
CA VAL A 258 -5.11 6.19 1.93
C VAL A 258 -5.62 7.60 1.67
N GLU A 259 -4.78 8.51 1.19
CA GLU A 259 -5.16 9.88 0.86
C GLU A 259 -6.38 9.93 -0.07
N TRP A 260 -6.32 9.21 -1.20
CA TRP A 260 -7.42 9.17 -2.16
C TRP A 260 -8.70 8.59 -1.52
N LYS A 261 -8.59 7.49 -0.77
CA LYS A 261 -9.75 6.86 -0.15
C LYS A 261 -10.40 7.74 0.91
N PHE A 262 -9.63 8.43 1.74
CA PHE A 262 -10.18 9.33 2.77
C PHE A 262 -10.89 10.52 2.10
N LYS A 263 -10.27 11.16 1.10
CA LYS A 263 -10.89 12.26 0.33
C LYS A 263 -12.21 11.85 -0.33
N VAL A 264 -12.23 10.70 -1.01
CA VAL A 264 -13.45 10.21 -1.70
C VAL A 264 -14.59 9.88 -0.74
N SER A 265 -14.30 9.51 0.50
CA SER A 265 -15.34 9.27 1.52
C SER A 265 -15.72 10.51 2.34
N GLY A 266 -15.27 11.71 1.95
CA GLY A 266 -15.53 12.95 2.70
C GLY A 266 -14.69 13.11 3.96
N GLY A 267 -13.70 12.25 4.18
CA GLY A 267 -12.73 12.36 5.28
C GLY A 267 -11.57 13.28 4.93
N ARG A 268 -10.67 13.47 5.90
CA ARG A 268 -9.50 14.35 5.82
C ARG A 268 -8.21 13.54 5.79
N TYR A 269 -7.26 14.03 5.02
CA TYR A 269 -5.89 13.52 4.97
C TYR A 269 -4.93 14.68 5.21
N ILE A 270 -4.09 14.56 6.25
CA ILE A 270 -3.23 15.64 6.75
C ILE A 270 -1.79 15.13 6.76
N GLU A 271 -0.89 15.88 6.10
CA GLU A 271 0.56 15.71 6.24
C GLU A 271 1.08 16.77 7.23
N VAL A 272 1.72 16.32 8.32
CA VAL A 272 2.31 17.22 9.33
C VAL A 272 3.54 17.94 8.77
N PRO A 273 3.91 19.12 9.29
CA PRO A 273 5.09 19.83 8.82
C PRO A 273 6.38 19.06 9.16
N SER A 274 7.45 19.27 8.39
CA SER A 274 8.69 18.49 8.54
C SER A 274 9.42 18.69 9.88
N ASN A 275 9.14 19.78 10.58
CA ASN A 275 9.69 20.08 11.91
C ASN A 275 8.94 19.36 13.04
N TYR A 276 7.78 18.72 12.76
CA TYR A 276 6.99 17.98 13.75
C TYR A 276 7.82 16.89 14.46
N ARG A 277 8.69 16.21 13.70
CA ARG A 277 9.73 15.28 14.20
C ARG A 277 9.22 14.32 15.28
N ALA A 278 8.08 13.67 15.05
CA ALA A 278 7.43 12.75 16.00
C ALA A 278 8.40 11.71 16.56
N SER A 279 9.25 11.13 15.70
CA SER A 279 10.23 10.11 16.12
C SER A 279 11.32 10.59 17.09
N GLN A 280 11.41 11.89 17.38
CA GLN A 280 12.38 12.51 18.29
C GLN A 280 11.73 13.12 19.53
N TYR A 281 10.46 13.49 19.47
CA TYR A 281 9.78 14.12 20.61
C TYR A 281 9.59 13.13 21.77
N ASP A 282 9.59 13.65 23.00
CA ASP A 282 9.22 12.96 24.23
C ASP A 282 8.19 13.81 24.98
N HIS A 283 6.96 13.31 25.13
CA HIS A 283 5.87 14.08 25.74
C HIS A 283 6.00 14.22 27.25
N THR A 284 6.85 13.43 27.91
CA THR A 284 7.00 13.43 29.38
C THR A 284 7.84 14.61 29.88
N VAL A 285 8.75 15.09 29.03
CA VAL A 285 9.64 16.24 29.30
C VAL A 285 9.46 17.38 28.29
N ASP A 286 8.54 17.23 27.34
CA ASP A 286 8.24 18.24 26.32
C ASP A 286 9.46 18.68 25.49
N ASP A 287 10.32 17.72 25.13
CA ASP A 287 11.58 17.99 24.41
C ASP A 287 11.87 16.98 23.29
N TYR A 288 12.75 17.36 22.37
CA TYR A 288 13.19 16.58 21.22
C TYR A 288 14.51 15.85 21.50
N ILE A 289 14.40 14.60 21.91
CA ILE A 289 15.54 13.73 22.19
C ILE A 289 15.86 12.88 20.95
N LYS A 290 17.04 13.09 20.36
CA LYS A 290 17.48 12.33 19.17
C LYS A 290 17.74 10.86 19.50
N LYS A 291 17.00 9.97 18.84
CA LYS A 291 17.12 8.51 18.99
C LYS A 291 17.83 7.87 17.79
N LYS A 292 18.59 6.79 18.00
CA LYS A 292 19.29 6.09 16.90
C LYS A 292 18.29 5.30 16.05
N LEU A 293 18.54 5.19 14.74
CA LEU A 293 17.63 4.44 13.85
C LEU A 293 17.52 2.94 14.21
N SER A 294 18.58 2.38 14.79
CA SER A 294 18.66 0.99 15.25
C SER A 294 17.88 0.73 16.53
N GLU A 295 17.58 1.78 17.29
CA GLU A 295 16.85 1.71 18.55
C GLU A 295 15.36 1.70 18.26
N ARG A 296 14.74 0.54 18.48
CA ARG A 296 13.34 0.28 18.12
C ARG A 296 12.41 0.16 19.32
N MET A 297 12.99 -0.17 20.47
CA MET A 297 12.41 -0.01 21.79
C MET A 297 13.33 0.96 22.52
N TYR A 298 12.78 1.95 23.22
CA TYR A 298 13.56 2.90 24.01
C TYR A 298 12.74 3.37 25.21
N HIS A 299 13.45 3.86 26.23
CA HIS A 299 12.82 4.47 27.39
C HIS A 299 12.57 5.95 27.13
N LEU A 300 11.35 6.40 27.45
CA LEU A 300 11.05 7.82 27.65
C LEU A 300 11.81 8.35 28.87
N ALA A 301 11.86 9.67 29.02
CA ALA A 301 12.59 10.31 30.12
C ALA A 301 12.06 9.91 31.51
N ASP A 302 10.77 9.57 31.63
CA ASP A 302 10.15 9.03 32.85
C ASP A 302 10.47 7.54 33.12
N GLY A 303 11.23 6.90 32.23
CA GLY A 303 11.58 5.48 32.32
C GLY A 303 10.61 4.53 31.60
N THR A 304 9.52 5.02 31.01
CA THR A 304 8.53 4.18 30.30
C THR A 304 9.12 3.59 29.02
N LEU A 305 9.11 2.26 28.87
CA LEU A 305 9.59 1.57 27.66
C LEU A 305 8.51 1.56 26.57
N VAL A 306 8.82 2.09 25.38
CA VAL A 306 7.87 2.18 24.25
C VAL A 306 8.45 1.64 22.94
N GLN A 307 7.59 1.11 22.07
CA GLN A 307 7.95 0.82 20.68
C GLN A 307 7.97 2.11 19.85
N ARG A 308 9.05 2.31 19.10
CA ARG A 308 9.34 3.58 18.43
C ARG A 308 8.35 4.00 17.35
N ASP A 309 7.97 3.08 16.48
CA ASP A 309 7.11 3.39 15.34
C ASP A 309 5.68 3.67 15.86
N TRP A 310 5.20 2.89 16.83
CA TRP A 310 3.93 3.12 17.54
C TRP A 310 3.92 4.44 18.30
N TYR A 311 4.98 4.75 19.05
CA TYR A 311 5.02 6.01 19.79
C TYR A 311 4.98 7.22 18.82
N SER A 312 5.64 7.11 17.66
CA SER A 312 5.54 8.12 16.61
C SER A 312 4.11 8.23 16.07
N SER A 313 3.38 7.12 15.90
CA SER A 313 1.97 7.16 15.50
C SER A 313 1.05 7.72 16.59
N PHE A 314 1.33 7.48 17.86
CA PHE A 314 0.63 8.09 19.00
C PHE A 314 0.81 9.61 19.01
N LEU A 315 2.02 10.10 18.81
CA LEU A 315 2.27 11.55 18.72
C LEU A 315 1.56 12.17 17.51
N LEU A 316 1.48 11.47 16.37
CA LEU A 316 0.69 11.93 15.23
C LEU A 316 -0.82 11.91 15.50
N TYR A 317 -1.30 10.99 16.33
CA TYR A 317 -2.69 10.93 16.79
C TYR A 317 -3.04 12.12 17.71
N CYS A 318 -2.03 12.62 18.43
CA CYS A 318 -2.12 13.83 19.25
C CYS A 318 -1.89 15.12 18.45
N TYR A 319 -2.02 15.11 17.12
CA TYR A 319 -1.84 16.32 16.31
C TYR A 319 -2.99 17.32 16.49
N ASN A 320 -2.66 18.58 16.80
CA ASN A 320 -3.62 19.66 16.86
C ASN A 320 -3.76 20.34 15.49
N CYS A 321 -4.93 20.22 14.88
CA CYS A 321 -5.18 20.78 13.55
C CYS A 321 -5.16 22.32 13.49
N ARG A 322 -5.37 23.02 14.62
CA ARG A 322 -5.41 24.49 14.68
C ARG A 322 -4.00 25.07 14.79
N THR A 323 -3.21 24.59 15.75
CA THR A 323 -1.84 25.07 15.98
C THR A 323 -0.83 24.45 15.03
N LYS A 324 -1.15 23.30 14.43
CA LYS A 324 -0.25 22.45 13.63
C LYS A 324 0.92 21.88 14.43
N GLU A 325 0.73 21.73 15.74
CA GLU A 325 1.71 21.23 16.70
C GLU A 325 1.16 20.01 17.46
N ILE A 326 1.99 19.44 18.32
CA ILE A 326 1.60 18.34 19.20
C ILE A 326 0.67 18.89 20.29
N ASP A 327 -0.49 18.25 20.47
CA ASP A 327 -1.42 18.54 21.56
C ASP A 327 -0.93 17.86 22.84
N LYS A 328 -0.25 18.63 23.69
CA LYS A 328 0.37 18.15 24.92
C LYS A 328 -0.65 17.62 25.91
N ASN A 329 -1.78 18.31 26.05
CA ASN A 329 -2.86 17.89 26.94
C ASN A 329 -3.41 16.55 26.47
N LYS A 330 -3.66 16.40 25.17
CA LYS A 330 -4.09 15.12 24.60
C LYS A 330 -3.05 14.01 24.78
N CYS A 331 -1.76 14.32 24.65
CA CYS A 331 -0.72 13.34 24.96
C CYS A 331 -0.84 12.84 26.39
N ILE A 332 -0.94 13.74 27.37
CA ILE A 332 -1.04 13.38 28.79
C ILE A 332 -2.31 12.56 29.07
N THR A 333 -3.46 12.99 28.55
CA THR A 333 -4.74 12.33 28.85
C THR A 333 -4.89 10.98 28.17
N GLU A 334 -4.40 10.81 26.94
CA GLU A 334 -4.63 9.61 26.14
C GLU A 334 -3.49 8.57 26.24
N PHE A 335 -2.32 8.95 26.76
CA PHE A 335 -1.13 8.10 26.71
C PHE A 335 -1.35 6.73 27.36
N HIS A 336 -1.85 6.69 28.61
CA HIS A 336 -2.03 5.43 29.32
C HIS A 336 -2.96 4.47 28.58
N THR A 337 -4.10 4.95 28.10
CA THR A 337 -5.07 4.14 27.34
C THR A 337 -4.48 3.62 26.03
N CYS A 338 -3.75 4.46 25.28
CA CYS A 338 -3.07 4.01 24.07
C CYS A 338 -1.93 3.04 24.36
N TYR A 339 -1.20 3.24 25.46
CA TYR A 339 -0.07 2.41 25.87
C TYR A 339 -0.52 1.01 26.30
N ASP A 340 -1.64 0.89 27.00
CA ASP A 340 -2.22 -0.42 27.33
C ASP A 340 -2.59 -1.22 26.07
N LYS A 341 -3.13 -0.54 25.04
CA LYS A 341 -3.39 -1.15 23.73
C LYS A 341 -2.10 -1.59 23.03
N GLU A 342 -0.99 -0.85 23.19
CA GLU A 342 0.31 -1.23 22.62
C GLU A 342 0.89 -2.47 23.30
N LYS A 343 0.86 -2.53 24.64
CA LYS A 343 1.30 -3.72 25.39
C LYS A 343 0.53 -4.95 24.93
N ALA A 344 -0.80 -4.86 24.87
CA ALA A 344 -1.66 -5.94 24.38
C ALA A 344 -1.33 -6.33 22.92
N LEU A 345 -1.06 -5.35 22.05
CA LEU A 345 -0.64 -5.60 20.67
C LEU A 345 0.70 -6.33 20.60
N ILE A 346 1.70 -5.93 21.39
CA ILE A 346 3.03 -6.57 21.41
C ILE A 346 2.93 -8.00 21.92
N GLU A 347 2.15 -8.24 22.98
CA GLU A 347 1.88 -9.58 23.49
C GLU A 347 1.20 -10.45 22.44
N TRP A 348 0.18 -9.93 21.76
CA TRP A 348 -0.50 -10.64 20.69
C TRP A 348 0.43 -10.96 19.52
N ILE A 349 1.31 -10.03 19.11
CA ILE A 349 2.33 -10.25 18.07
C ILE A 349 3.27 -11.40 18.46
N LYS A 350 3.71 -11.44 19.72
CA LYS A 350 4.58 -12.50 20.25
C LYS A 350 3.86 -13.84 20.29
N ALA A 351 2.66 -13.89 20.87
CA ALA A 351 1.86 -15.10 21.01
C ALA A 351 1.53 -15.76 19.64
N ASN A 352 1.31 -14.94 18.61
CA ASN A 352 0.98 -15.41 17.26
C ASN A 352 2.20 -15.57 16.33
N ASN A 353 3.42 -15.38 16.85
CA ASN A 353 4.66 -15.47 16.07
C ASN A 353 4.68 -14.58 14.81
N ILE A 354 4.14 -13.36 14.92
CA ILE A 354 3.97 -12.46 13.77
C ILE A 354 5.23 -11.65 13.54
N LYS A 355 5.95 -11.96 12.45
CA LYS A 355 7.19 -11.26 12.10
C LYS A 355 6.94 -9.86 11.53
N ILE A 356 7.11 -8.85 12.36
CA ILE A 356 7.16 -7.44 11.94
C ILE A 356 8.61 -7.03 11.60
N LEU A 357 8.81 -6.41 10.45
CA LEU A 357 10.13 -6.05 9.94
C LEU A 357 10.67 -4.78 10.60
N ASN A 358 11.87 -4.85 11.17
CA ASN A 358 12.54 -3.73 11.85
C ASN A 358 11.77 -3.14 13.04
N SER A 359 10.88 -3.91 13.69
CA SER A 359 10.11 -3.43 14.85
C SER A 359 10.87 -3.48 16.18
N GLY A 360 11.96 -4.24 16.26
CA GLY A 360 12.65 -4.53 17.53
C GLY A 360 11.99 -5.64 18.37
N ILE A 361 10.78 -6.06 18.01
CA ILE A 361 10.06 -7.13 18.70
C ILE A 361 10.70 -8.47 18.33
N LYS A 362 11.24 -9.15 19.35
CA LYS A 362 11.73 -10.52 19.23
C LYS A 362 10.57 -11.49 19.45
N ILE A 363 10.52 -12.50 18.60
CA ILE A 363 9.58 -13.61 18.67
C ILE A 363 10.39 -14.82 19.14
N ALA A 364 9.80 -15.63 20.00
CA ALA A 364 10.43 -16.82 20.57
C ALA A 364 10.73 -17.88 19.52
#